data_AF-A0A166TP33-F1
#
_entry.id   AF-A0A166TP33-F1
#
_cell.length_a   1.000
_cell.length_b   1.000
_cell.length_c   1.000
_cell.angle_alpha   90.00
_cell.angle_beta   90.00
_cell.angle_gamma   90.00
#
_symmetry.space_group_name_H-M   'P 1'
#
loop_
_entity.id
_entity.type
_entity.pdbx_description
1 polymer ?
#
loop_
_entity_poly.entity_id
_entity_poly.type
_entity_poly.pdbx_seq_one_letter_code
_entity_poly.pdbx_strand_id
1 'polypeptide(L)'
;MLGESTDDYGEYIESDETRWPNLQIVAVADPHRSAMVPALLSRLQDAGHPLRKLLLSYTIVSQANVDIMEELEVELEGFIEDWPTPFERAR
;
A
#
# COMPACT_ATOMS: atom_id res chain seq x y z
N MET A 1 -18.77 -44.16 22.56
CA MET A 1 -17.48 -43.81 21.96
C MET A 1 -17.78 -42.93 20.75
N LEU A 2 -17.59 -41.62 20.90
CA LEU A 2 -17.66 -40.69 19.77
C LEU A 2 -16.21 -40.47 19.34
N GLY A 3 -15.91 -40.79 18.08
CA GLY A 3 -14.57 -40.67 17.53
C GLY A 3 -14.11 -39.22 17.57
N GLU A 4 -12.92 -39.01 18.14
CA GLU A 4 -12.18 -37.76 18.05
C GLU A 4 -11.87 -37.52 16.57
N SER A 5 -12.60 -36.61 15.96
CA SER A 5 -12.23 -36.03 14.68
C SER A 5 -11.07 -35.08 14.97
N THR A 6 -9.85 -35.58 14.88
CA THR A 6 -8.66 -34.73 14.72
C THR A 6 -8.79 -34.05 13.37
N ASP A 7 -9.45 -32.90 13.38
CA ASP A 7 -9.31 -31.86 12.38
C ASP A 7 -7.86 -31.34 12.43
N ASP A 8 -7.00 -32.13 11.80
CA ASP A 8 -5.69 -31.73 11.30
C ASP A 8 -5.92 -30.65 10.23
N TYR A 9 -6.29 -29.45 10.70
CA TYR A 9 -6.13 -28.22 9.95
C TYR A 9 -4.64 -28.03 9.81
N GLY A 10 -4.10 -28.70 8.78
CA GLY A 10 -2.71 -28.62 8.38
C GLY A 10 -2.28 -27.17 8.50
N GLU A 11 -1.29 -26.97 9.36
CA GLU A 11 -0.59 -25.72 9.59
C GLU A 11 -0.39 -25.08 8.22
N TYR A 12 -1.20 -24.07 7.89
CA TYR A 12 -0.93 -23.22 6.75
C TYR A 12 0.34 -22.50 7.15
N ILE A 13 1.48 -23.12 6.81
CA ILE A 13 2.75 -22.46 6.75
C ILE A 13 2.53 -21.39 5.69
N GLU A 14 2.08 -20.22 6.13
CA GLU A 14 2.28 -18.98 5.39
C GLU A 14 3.77 -18.91 5.23
N SER A 15 4.26 -19.46 4.12
CA SER A 15 5.62 -19.25 3.70
C SER A 15 5.82 -17.73 3.74
N ASP A 16 6.80 -17.30 4.52
CA ASP A 16 7.29 -15.91 4.67
C ASP A 16 7.77 -15.29 3.34
N GLU A 17 7.32 -15.83 2.20
CA GLU A 17 7.39 -15.17 0.91
C GLU A 17 6.65 -13.84 1.03
N THR A 18 7.43 -12.77 1.01
CA THR A 18 6.98 -11.39 1.06
C THR A 18 5.84 -11.19 0.07
N ARG A 19 4.62 -11.00 0.59
CA ARG A 19 3.42 -10.79 -0.22
C ARG A 19 3.72 -9.64 -1.20
N TRP A 20 3.64 -9.91 -2.50
CA TRP A 20 4.07 -9.00 -3.58
C TRP A 20 5.58 -8.69 -3.60
N PRO A 21 6.43 -9.69 -3.91
CA PRO A 21 7.90 -9.51 -3.92
C PRO A 21 8.37 -8.49 -4.97
N ASN A 22 7.53 -8.20 -5.96
CA ASN A 22 7.81 -7.23 -7.03
C ASN A 22 7.04 -5.91 -6.88
N LEU A 23 6.56 -5.59 -5.67
CA LEU A 23 5.90 -4.31 -5.42
C LEU A 23 6.89 -3.16 -5.60
N GLN A 24 6.70 -2.36 -6.65
CA GLN A 24 7.56 -1.23 -7.01
C GLN A 24 6.84 0.11 -6.94
N ILE A 25 5.51 0.11 -7.01
CA ILE A 25 4.69 1.31 -7.18
C ILE A 25 3.53 1.26 -6.20
N VAL A 26 3.30 2.34 -5.48
CA VAL A 26 2.13 2.52 -4.60
C VAL A 26 1.39 3.78 -5.01
N ALA A 27 0.06 3.71 -5.13
CA ALA A 27 -0.79 4.86 -5.41
C ALA A 27 -1.64 5.24 -4.20
N VAL A 28 -1.74 6.53 -3.90
CA VAL A 28 -2.49 7.08 -2.77
C VAL A 28 -3.45 8.15 -3.27
N ALA A 29 -4.75 7.85 -3.22
CA ALA A 29 -5.83 8.73 -3.66
C ALA A 29 -6.37 9.65 -2.55
N ASP A 30 -6.20 9.28 -1.28
CA ASP A 30 -6.84 9.95 -0.14
C ASP A 30 -5.93 11.03 0.50
N PRO A 31 -6.26 12.33 0.38
CA PRO A 31 -5.49 13.42 0.97
C PRO A 31 -5.41 13.36 2.50
N HIS A 32 -6.40 12.75 3.17
CA HIS A 32 -6.43 12.64 4.63
C HIS A 32 -5.42 11.62 5.17
N ARG A 33 -4.88 10.75 4.30
CA ARG A 33 -3.89 9.74 4.67
C ARG A 33 -2.47 10.10 4.23
N SER A 34 -2.27 11.29 3.65
CA SER A 34 -0.95 11.79 3.21
C SER A 34 0.10 11.73 4.33
N ALA A 35 -0.28 12.08 5.56
CA ALA A 35 0.60 12.00 6.74
C ALA A 35 1.04 10.57 7.12
N MET A 36 0.31 9.54 6.67
CA MET A 36 0.66 8.13 6.93
C MET A 36 1.53 7.52 5.83
N VAL A 37 1.69 8.20 4.70
CA VAL A 37 2.43 7.70 3.53
C VAL A 37 3.90 7.39 3.85
N PRO A 38 4.65 8.24 4.59
CA PRO A 38 6.04 7.93 4.92
C PRO A 38 6.18 6.63 5.70
N ALA A 39 5.38 6.48 6.77
CA ALA A 39 5.38 5.27 7.60
C ALA A 39 4.97 4.01 6.82
N LEU A 40 4.07 4.13 5.85
CA LEU A 40 3.72 3.03 4.96
C LEU A 40 4.90 2.63 4.07
N LEU A 41 5.57 3.61 3.45
CA LEU A 41 6.70 3.36 2.55
C LEU A 41 7.90 2.75 3.29
N SER A 42 8.25 3.28 4.47
CA SER A 42 9.32 2.69 5.29
C SER A 42 9.03 1.23 5.63
N ARG A 43 7.80 0.90 6.04
CA ARG A 43 7.42 -0.50 6.32
C ARG A 43 7.53 -1.42 5.13
N LEU A 44 7.24 -0.91 3.92
CA LEU A 44 7.35 -1.68 2.70
C LEU A 44 8.81 -1.87 2.27
N GLN A 45 9.66 -0.85 2.47
CA GLN A 45 11.11 -0.97 2.25
C GLN A 45 11.74 -1.95 3.25
N ASP A 46 11.36 -1.88 4.53
CA ASP A 46 11.82 -2.80 5.59
C ASP A 46 11.40 -4.25 5.30
N ALA A 47 10.26 -4.44 4.63
CA ALA A 47 9.81 -5.74 4.14
C ALA A 47 10.56 -6.22 2.89
N GLY A 48 11.55 -5.48 2.40
CA GLY A 48 12.38 -5.84 1.25
C GLY A 48 11.71 -5.59 -0.10
N HIS A 49 10.63 -4.80 -0.17
CA HIS A 49 10.01 -4.46 -1.45
C HIS A 49 10.91 -3.48 -2.22
N PRO A 50 11.13 -3.69 -3.53
CA PRO A 50 11.93 -2.81 -4.38
C PRO A 50 11.13 -1.57 -4.79
N LEU A 51 10.61 -0.80 -3.80
CA LEU A 51 9.83 0.39 -4.06
C LEU A 51 10.64 1.44 -4.83
N ARG A 52 10.05 1.94 -5.91
CA ARG A 52 10.67 2.91 -6.82
C ARG A 52 9.79 4.13 -7.05
N LYS A 53 8.47 3.98 -6.97
CA LYS A 53 7.54 5.07 -7.29
C LYS A 53 6.39 5.20 -6.29
N LEU A 54 6.06 6.43 -5.96
CA LEU A 54 4.86 6.83 -5.25
C LEU A 54 3.98 7.67 -6.19
N LEU A 55 2.76 7.21 -6.43
CA LEU A 55 1.74 7.93 -7.17
C LEU A 55 0.82 8.65 -6.20
N LEU A 56 0.77 9.98 -6.26
CA LEU A 56 -0.16 10.77 -5.45
C LEU A 56 -1.25 11.37 -6.33
N SER A 57 -2.49 11.35 -5.85
CA SER A 57 -3.55 12.07 -6.54
C SER A 57 -3.21 13.56 -6.58
N TYR A 58 -3.49 14.22 -7.70
CA TYR A 58 -3.18 15.64 -7.89
C TYR A 58 -3.80 16.56 -6.82
N THR A 59 -4.85 16.10 -6.13
CA THR A 59 -5.48 16.80 -5.01
C THR A 59 -4.62 16.82 -3.74
N ILE A 60 -3.60 15.96 -3.65
CA ILE A 60 -2.76 15.72 -2.46
C ILE A 60 -1.40 16.41 -2.55
N VAL A 61 -0.96 16.81 -3.75
CA VAL A 61 0.38 17.37 -3.97
C VAL A 61 0.50 18.76 -3.32
N SER A 62 0.91 18.80 -2.05
CA SER A 62 1.21 20.02 -1.30
C SER A 62 2.70 20.08 -0.92
N GLN A 63 3.17 21.25 -0.47
CA GLN A 63 4.58 21.51 -0.12
C GLN A 63 5.19 20.46 0.84
N ALA A 64 4.38 19.90 1.75
CA ALA A 64 4.81 18.88 2.71
C ALA A 64 5.21 17.54 2.07
N ASN A 65 4.81 17.28 0.82
CA ASN A 65 5.22 16.06 0.10
C ASN A 65 6.66 16.15 -0.42
N VAL A 66 7.20 17.36 -0.58
CA VAL A 66 8.59 17.55 -1.05
C VAL A 66 9.58 17.09 0.01
N ASP A 67 9.29 17.33 1.29
CA ASP A 67 10.15 16.87 2.40
C ASP A 67 10.15 15.33 2.49
N ILE A 68 9.01 14.69 2.19
CA ILE A 68 8.89 13.22 2.11
C ILE A 68 9.71 12.65 0.95
N MET A 69 9.88 13.41 -0.14
CA MET A 69 10.70 13.02 -1.31
C MET A 69 12.21 13.02 -1.00
N GLU A 70 12.67 13.88 -0.08
CA GLU A 70 14.09 13.89 0.30
C GLU A 70 14.45 12.76 1.25
N GLU A 71 13.49 12.32 2.08
CA GLU A 71 13.72 11.26 3.07
C GLU A 71 13.58 9.84 2.49
N LEU A 72 12.77 9.67 1.44
CA LEU A 72 12.54 8.38 0.79
C LEU A 72 13.06 8.42 -0.65
N GLU A 73 14.01 7.54 -0.99
CA GLU A 73 14.59 7.39 -2.34
C GLU A 73 13.59 6.82 -3.37
N VAL A 74 12.42 7.45 -3.53
CA VAL A 74 11.34 7.03 -4.43
C VAL A 74 10.93 8.20 -5.35
N GLU A 75 10.64 7.88 -6.61
CA GLU A 75 10.14 8.85 -7.57
C GLU A 75 8.67 9.19 -7.27
N LEU A 76 8.31 10.48 -7.29
CA LEU A 76 6.94 10.93 -7.08
C LEU A 76 6.30 11.34 -8.39
N GLU A 77 5.14 10.78 -8.70
CA GLU A 77 4.39 11.08 -9.91
C GLU A 77 2.91 11.31 -9.57
N GLY A 78 2.27 12.23 -10.29
CA GLY A 78 0.86 12.53 -10.09
C GLY A 78 -0.01 11.56 -10.86
N PHE A 79 -1.09 11.06 -10.26
CA PHE A 79 -2.11 10.28 -10.99
C PHE A 79 -3.50 10.90 -10.89
N ILE A 80 -4.34 10.60 -11.87
CA ILE A 80 -5.76 10.94 -11.87
C ILE A 80 -6.54 9.67 -11.58
N GLU A 81 -7.40 9.72 -10.56
CA GLU A 81 -8.36 8.66 -10.30
C GLU A 81 -9.52 8.79 -11.31
N ASP A 82 -9.36 8.14 -12.46
CA ASP A 82 -10.41 8.04 -13.51
C ASP A 82 -11.30 6.80 -13.30
N TRP A 83 -11.27 6.21 -12.09
CA TRP A 83 -12.12 5.08 -11.78
C TRP A 83 -13.54 5.60 -11.55
N PRO A 84 -14.56 5.11 -12.30
CA PRO A 84 -15.93 5.48 -12.02
C PRO A 84 -16.24 5.13 -10.57
N THR A 85 -17.02 5.98 -9.90
CA THR A 85 -17.52 5.76 -8.54
C THR A 85 -18.94 5.18 -8.63
N PRO A 86 -19.13 3.91 -9.04
CA PRO A 86 -20.45 3.38 -9.41
C PRO A 86 -21.47 3.36 -8.26
N PHE A 87 -21.01 3.57 -7.02
CA PHE A 87 -21.84 3.57 -5.82
C PHE A 87 -21.82 4.89 -5.07
N GLU A 88 -21.26 5.96 -5.64
CA GLU A 88 -21.49 7.30 -5.10
C GLU A 88 -22.98 7.61 -5.21
N ARG A 89 -23.64 7.68 -4.06
CA ARG A 89 -25.06 8.01 -4.00
C ARG A 89 -25.20 9.42 -4.55
N ALA A 90 -25.86 9.53 -5.70
CA ALA A 90 -26.32 10.80 -6.26
C ALA A 90 -26.98 11.60 -5.13
N ARG A 91 -26.42 12.79 -4.87
CA ARG A 91 -26.87 13.68 -3.80
C ARG A 91 -28.05 14.51 -4.26
#